data_AF-A0A8S0FXP8-F1
#
_entry.id   AF-A0A8S0FXP8-F1
#
_cell.length_a   1.000
_cell.length_b   1.000
_cell.length_c   1.000
_cell.angle_alpha   90.00
_cell.angle_beta   90.00
_cell.angle_gamma   90.00
#
_symmetry.space_group_name_H-M   'P 1'
#
loop_
_entity.id
_entity.type
_entity.pdbx_description
1 polymer ?
#
loop_
_entity_poly.entity_id
_entity_poly.type
_entity_poly.pdbx_seq_one_letter_code
_entity_poly.pdbx_strand_id
1 'polypeptide(L)'
;MTPPLAEIPTVLRDIAITLVRYRLYARRPEGDLPDTVKDDHKEALRQLRELRDNRLTLGLPSTQKDVPEPGEFRVRSRPATFGGRDGLLEKY
;
A
#
# COMPACT_ATOMS: atom_id res chain seq x y z
N MET A 1 -24.57 14.81 0.95
CA MET A 1 -24.51 13.32 0.97
C MET A 1 -23.32 12.92 0.14
N THR A 2 -22.35 12.21 0.73
CA THR A 2 -21.16 11.75 0.01
C THR A 2 -21.54 10.54 -0.83
N PRO A 3 -21.22 10.50 -2.14
CA PRO A 3 -21.57 9.37 -3.00
C PRO A 3 -20.86 8.09 -2.52
N PRO A 4 -21.42 6.90 -2.81
CA PRO A 4 -20.73 5.64 -2.58
C PRO A 4 -19.39 5.64 -3.33
N LEU A 5 -18.36 5.06 -2.73
CA LEU A 5 -17.04 4.95 -3.35
C LEU A 5 -17.18 4.14 -4.65
N ALA A 6 -16.86 4.77 -5.79
CA ALA A 6 -16.97 4.14 -7.11
C ALA A 6 -16.05 2.92 -7.25
N GLU A 7 -14.91 2.93 -6.55
CA GLU A 7 -14.00 1.80 -6.43
C GLU A 7 -13.70 1.56 -4.95
N ILE A 8 -13.73 0.30 -4.55
CA ILE A 8 -13.40 -0.11 -3.18
C ILE A 8 -11.93 -0.52 -3.16
N PRO A 9 -11.04 0.24 -2.52
CA PRO A 9 -9.66 -0.16 -2.31
C PRO A 9 -9.59 -1.50 -1.58
N THR A 10 -8.64 -2.35 -1.97
CA THR A 10 -8.33 -3.61 -1.27
C THR A 10 -8.08 -3.37 0.22
N VAL A 11 -7.38 -2.28 0.57
CA VAL A 11 -7.13 -1.89 1.97
C VAL A 11 -8.43 -1.71 2.77
N LEU A 12 -9.46 -1.06 2.21
CA LEU A 12 -10.74 -0.92 2.91
C LEU A 12 -11.48 -2.25 3.06
N ARG A 13 -11.36 -3.13 2.06
CA ARG A 13 -11.90 -4.50 2.12
C ARG A 13 -11.24 -5.29 3.26
N ASP A 14 -9.92 -5.24 3.38
CA ASP A 14 -9.17 -5.98 4.39
C ASP A 14 -9.49 -5.47 5.80
N ILE A 15 -9.55 -4.14 5.98
CA ILE A 15 -10.00 -3.52 7.24
C ILE A 15 -11.41 -4.00 7.61
N ALA A 16 -12.34 -4.01 6.65
CA ALA A 16 -13.70 -4.47 6.90
C ALA A 16 -13.76 -5.94 7.34
N ILE A 17 -12.98 -6.82 6.70
CA ILE A 17 -12.86 -8.24 7.08
C ILE A 17 -12.36 -8.38 8.52
N THR A 18 -11.32 -7.63 8.90
CA THR A 18 -10.77 -7.65 10.26
C THR A 18 -11.79 -7.21 11.31
N LEU A 19 -12.54 -6.13 11.04
CA LEU A 19 -13.60 -5.67 11.94
C LEU A 19 -14.71 -6.72 12.12
N VAL A 20 -15.11 -7.38 11.03
CA VAL A 20 -16.13 -8.44 11.07
C VAL A 20 -15.62 -9.65 11.82
N ARG A 21 -14.37 -10.09 11.58
CA ARG A 21 -13.72 -11.20 12.30
C ARG A 21 -13.78 -10.96 13.80
N TYR A 22 -13.35 -9.78 14.27
CA TYR A 22 -13.41 -9.42 15.69
C TYR A 22 -14.83 -9.52 16.24
N ARG A 23 -15.82 -8.97 15.53
CA ARG A 23 -17.23 -9.03 15.96
C ARG A 23 -17.79 -10.45 16.02
N LEU A 24 -17.37 -11.35 15.13
CA LEU A 24 -17.80 -12.73 15.15
C LEU A 24 -17.23 -13.49 16.36
N TYR A 25 -15.95 -13.26 16.69
CA TYR A 25 -15.36 -13.84 17.89
C TYR A 25 -15.97 -13.26 19.18
N ALA A 26 -16.16 -11.94 19.25
CA ALA A 26 -16.75 -11.27 20.41
C ALA A 26 -18.20 -11.71 20.70
N ARG A 27 -18.88 -12.34 19.74
CA ARG A 27 -20.22 -12.91 19.92
C ARG A 27 -20.22 -14.31 20.53
N ARG A 28 -19.09 -15.00 20.59
CA ARG A 28 -19.03 -16.34 21.19
C ARG A 28 -18.89 -16.20 22.71
N PRO A 29 -19.88 -16.65 23.50
CA PRO A 29 -19.82 -16.56 24.96
C PRO A 29 -18.80 -17.51 25.58
N GLU A 30 -18.44 -18.59 24.91
CA GLU A 30 -17.54 -19.64 25.41
C GLU A 30 -16.16 -19.67 24.73
N GLY A 31 -15.95 -18.84 23.71
CA GLY A 31 -14.71 -18.84 22.93
C GLY A 31 -13.78 -17.72 23.39
N ASP A 32 -12.62 -18.08 23.91
CA ASP A 32 -11.57 -17.09 24.18
C ASP A 32 -11.22 -16.35 22.89
N LEU A 33 -11.21 -15.01 22.97
CA LEU A 33 -10.87 -14.15 21.85
C LEU A 33 -9.34 -14.16 21.67
N PRO A 34 -8.80 -14.68 20.55
CA PRO A 34 -7.36 -14.74 20.35
C PRO A 34 -6.74 -13.35 20.39
N ASP A 35 -5.57 -13.21 21.02
CA ASP A 35 -4.94 -11.91 21.20
C ASP A 35 -4.55 -11.26 19.86
N THR A 36 -4.17 -12.08 18.87
CA THR A 36 -3.96 -11.62 17.49
C THR A 36 -5.18 -10.91 16.90
N VAL A 37 -6.39 -11.43 17.14
CA VAL A 37 -7.63 -10.82 16.65
C VAL A 37 -7.93 -9.49 17.36
N LYS A 38 -7.54 -9.35 18.64
CA LYS A 38 -7.67 -8.08 19.38
C LYS A 38 -6.71 -7.03 18.84
N ASP A 39 -5.46 -7.42 18.59
CA ASP A 39 -4.43 -6.49 18.13
C ASP A 39 -4.67 -6.06 16.68
N ASP A 40 -5.05 -7.00 15.81
CA ASP A 40 -5.51 -6.69 14.46
C ASP A 40 -6.69 -5.69 14.47
N HIS A 41 -7.64 -5.85 15.41
CA HIS A 41 -8.76 -4.94 15.54
C HIS A 41 -8.34 -3.52 15.95
N LYS A 42 -7.42 -3.41 16.93
CA LYS A 42 -6.87 -2.10 17.34
C LYS A 42 -6.14 -1.41 16.19
N GLU A 43 -5.35 -2.17 15.44
CA GLU A 43 -4.61 -1.67 14.29
C GLU A 43 -5.55 -1.19 13.18
N ALA A 44 -6.59 -1.97 12.86
CA ALA A 44 -7.63 -1.57 11.90
C ALA A 44 -8.32 -0.25 12.32
N LEU A 45 -8.59 -0.06 13.62
CA LEU A 45 -9.15 1.20 14.13
C LEU A 45 -8.16 2.37 14.02
N ARG A 46 -6.86 2.13 14.24
CA ARG A 46 -5.80 3.13 14.06
C ARG A 46 -5.72 3.57 12.61
N GLN A 47 -5.67 2.62 11.67
CA GLN A 47 -5.64 2.90 10.23
C GLN A 47 -6.86 3.72 9.77
N LEU A 48 -8.07 3.40 10.27
CA LEU A 48 -9.26 4.19 9.99
C LEU A 48 -9.20 5.62 10.52
N ARG A 49 -8.58 5.85 11.69
CA ARG A 49 -8.36 7.21 12.21
C ARG A 49 -7.36 7.97 11.34
N GLU A 50 -6.29 7.32 10.92
CA GLU A 50 -5.28 7.93 10.04
C GLU A 50 -5.85 8.24 8.65
N LEU A 51 -6.73 7.39 8.13
CA LEU A 51 -7.49 7.63 6.90
C LEU A 51 -8.40 8.86 7.05
N ARG A 52 -9.15 8.95 8.15
CA ARG A 52 -10.01 10.12 8.43
C ARG A 52 -9.20 11.41 8.54
N ASP A 53 -8.04 11.34 9.17
CA ASP A 53 -7.16 12.49 9.40
C ASP A 53 -6.28 12.80 8.16
N ASN A 54 -6.53 12.14 7.02
CA ASN A 54 -5.78 12.24 5.76
C ASN A 54 -4.26 11.98 5.88
N ARG A 55 -3.85 11.23 6.91
CA ARG A 55 -2.46 10.82 7.15
C ARG A 55 -2.08 9.54 6.41
N LEU A 56 -3.06 8.75 6.01
CA LEU A 56 -2.90 7.56 5.20
C LEU A 56 -3.60 7.78 3.85
N THR A 57 -2.87 7.65 2.74
CA THR A 57 -3.44 7.76 1.40
C THR A 57 -3.76 6.35 0.89
N LEU A 58 -4.99 6.13 0.40
CA LEU A 58 -5.47 4.82 -0.06
C LEU A 58 -4.80 4.30 -1.34
N GLY A 59 -3.84 5.05 -1.90
CA GLY A 59 -3.14 4.69 -3.14
C GLY A 59 -4.07 4.53 -4.34
N LEU A 60 -5.32 5.04 -4.27
CA LEU A 60 -6.22 4.98 -5.41
C LEU A 60 -5.71 5.93 -6.49
N PRO A 61 -5.85 5.56 -7.79
CA PRO A 61 -5.51 6.47 -8.89
C PRO A 61 -6.30 7.79 -8.79
N SER A 62 -7.50 7.77 -8.20
CA SER A 62 -8.34 8.96 -7.94
C SER A 62 -7.85 9.86 -6.80
N THR A 63 -6.95 9.38 -5.92
CA THR A 63 -6.32 10.19 -4.85
C THR A 63 -4.86 10.52 -5.12
N GLN A 64 -4.31 10.10 -6.26
CA GLN A 64 -3.04 10.66 -6.75
C GLN A 64 -3.32 12.10 -7.17
N LYS A 65 -2.89 13.07 -6.35
CA LYS A 65 -2.54 14.38 -6.88
C LYS A 65 -1.47 14.14 -7.94
N ASP A 66 -1.61 14.79 -9.10
CA ASP A 66 -0.61 14.82 -10.16
C ASP A 66 0.78 14.91 -9.54
N VAL A 67 1.52 13.82 -9.63
CA VAL A 67 2.95 13.83 -9.37
C VAL A 67 3.51 14.69 -10.50
N PRO A 68 4.17 15.83 -10.22
CA PRO A 68 4.74 16.63 -11.29
C PRO A 68 5.68 15.73 -12.10
N GLU A 69 5.47 15.72 -13.41
CA GLU A 69 6.27 15.01 -14.43
C GLU A 69 7.71 14.84 -13.93
N PRO A 70 8.23 13.60 -13.78
CA PRO A 70 9.57 13.39 -13.29
C PRO A 70 10.55 14.14 -14.20
N GLY A 71 11.08 15.26 -13.70
CA GLY A 71 11.97 16.13 -14.46
C GLY A 71 13.10 15.31 -15.06
N GLU A 72 13.39 15.55 -16.34
CA GLU A 72 14.30 14.76 -17.17
C GLU A 72 15.52 14.24 -16.41
N PHE A 73 15.57 12.93 -16.16
CA PHE A 73 16.74 12.28 -15.58
C PHE A 73 17.86 12.25 -16.62
N ARG A 74 18.69 13.30 -16.66
CA ARG A 74 19.95 13.29 -17.43
C ARG A 74 21.00 12.46 -16.71
N VAL A 75 21.11 11.19 -17.07
CA VAL A 75 22.22 10.33 -16.65
C VAL A 75 23.37 10.47 -17.65
N ARG A 76 24.53 10.97 -17.21
CA ARG A 76 25.78 10.87 -17.97
C ARG A 76 26.40 9.48 -17.72
N SER A 77 26.18 8.55 -18.64
CA SER A 77 26.89 7.27 -18.63
C SER A 77 28.33 7.45 -19.10
N ARG A 78 29.30 6.87 -18.39
CA ARG A 78 30.68 6.70 -18.89
C ARG A 78 30.71 5.57 -19.94
N PRO A 79 31.56 5.67 -20.98
CA PRO A 79 31.68 4.62 -21.98
C PRO A 79 32.12 3.30 -21.33
N ALA A 80 31.39 2.22 -21.59
CA ALA A 80 31.70 0.90 -21.08
C ALA A 80 33.02 0.39 -21.66
N THR A 81 34.03 0.19 -20.81
CA THR A 81 35.37 -0.27 -21.20
C THR A 81 35.44 -1.76 -21.54
N PHE A 82 34.45 -2.56 -21.14
CA PHE A 82 34.46 -4.02 -21.32
C PHE A 82 33.51 -4.54 -22.41
N GLY A 83 32.43 -3.83 -22.75
CA GLY A 83 31.37 -4.34 -23.63
C GLY A 83 30.96 -3.41 -24.76
N GLY A 84 31.85 -2.51 -25.19
CA GLY A 84 31.62 -1.61 -26.32
C GLY A 84 32.16 -2.17 -27.64
N ARG A 85 31.85 -1.51 -28.74
CA ARG A 85 32.25 -1.83 -30.13
C ARG A 85 33.76 -1.71 -30.44
N ASP A 86 34.57 -1.62 -29.37
CA ASP A 86 36.04 -1.59 -29.29
C ASP A 86 36.51 -2.15 -27.93
N GLY A 87 35.68 -2.98 -27.28
CA GLY A 87 35.93 -3.53 -25.96
C GLY A 87 36.96 -4.66 -26.00
N LEU A 88 37.69 -4.85 -24.89
CA LEU A 88 38.72 -5.88 -24.72
C LEU A 88 38.26 -7.34 -24.99
N LEU A 89 36.95 -7.57 -25.14
CA LEU A 89 36.33 -8.84 -25.49
C LEU A 89 36.33 -9.16 -27.00
N GLU A 90 36.64 -8.22 -27.89
CA GLU A 90 36.79 -8.52 -29.34
C GLU A 90 38.18 -9.07 -29.72
N LYS A 91 39.13 -9.12 -28.78
CA LYS A 91 40.51 -9.59 -29.03
C LYS A 91 40.78 -11.06 -28.65
N TYR A 92 39.74 -11.87 -28.47
CA TYR A 92 39.87 -13.33 -28.31
C TYR A 92 38.83 -14.07 -29.13
#